data_AF-A0A537DW33-F1
#
_entry.id   AF-A0A537DW33-F1
#
_cell.length_a   1.000
_cell.length_b   1.000
_cell.length_c   1.000
_cell.angle_alpha   90.00
_cell.angle_beta   90.00
_cell.angle_gamma   90.00
#
_symmetry.space_group_name_H-M   'P 1'
#
loop_
_entity.id
_entity.type
_entity.pdbx_description
1 polymer ?
#
loop_
_entity_poly.entity_id
_entity_poly.type
_entity_poly.pdbx_seq_one_letter_code
_entity_poly.pdbx_strand_id
1 'polypeptide(L)'
;MGVASSTKKSASWPPMPGTYQVGDPNGPVAVCALTSERLIGPLVALPGVAIAGMVYTANLGITRIIVNITSNPAIRFLLICGKDSALFKPGQSLVALSEKGVDEKRRIIDAAGYDPVLPSIDPAQVARFRKQVEVLDWTGEEDLEVLQDRVKSLSDRNPGVFVMEQKEANMARLQEEFLSIRPGGQREPLIYDPKGYFVITIEPEQGEILLRNYSPNHTPAHEMRGRGATSMLLGLLRDGLVTQLSHAGYLGEELAKAQSALQFGLRYDQDRPLRPRESPVKQTGEGAQAAASAPPEPPRIPRVQAVSVKQLGEIIPGTMVDLFFSVTDLPREQVLGGVFLEPDETGTNQTFPRTLQRIEVEWGPTSKLIMGGATDLVVGALLRVVGKYGGNYLVHGEQLVVLTRVAKVLE
;
A
#
# COMPACT_ATOMS: atom_id res chain seq x y z
N MET A 1 21.03 22.27 -40.52
CA MET A 1 21.90 21.12 -40.20
C MET A 1 21.03 20.09 -39.47
N GLY A 2 21.32 18.81 -39.71
CA GLY A 2 20.42 17.68 -39.50
C GLY A 2 20.04 17.37 -38.04
N VAL A 3 18.77 16.97 -37.90
CA VAL A 3 18.27 15.73 -37.28
C VAL A 3 19.07 15.10 -36.14
N ALA A 4 18.42 14.96 -34.99
CA ALA A 4 18.50 13.75 -34.15
C ALA A 4 17.05 13.38 -33.76
N SER A 5 16.32 12.71 -34.66
CA SER A 5 16.01 11.28 -34.55
C SER A 5 15.59 10.89 -33.13
N SER A 6 14.30 11.09 -32.81
CA SER A 6 13.69 10.46 -31.64
C SER A 6 13.85 8.95 -31.79
N THR A 7 14.58 8.35 -30.87
CA THR A 7 14.79 6.91 -30.77
C THR A 7 13.44 6.20 -30.76
N LYS A 8 13.17 5.41 -31.81
CA LYS A 8 12.12 4.40 -31.78
C LYS A 8 12.41 3.50 -30.58
N LYS A 9 11.63 3.62 -29.49
CA LYS A 9 11.59 2.60 -28.44
C LYS A 9 11.26 1.29 -29.14
N SER A 10 12.21 0.36 -29.18
CA SER A 10 11.91 -1.03 -29.50
C SER A 10 10.80 -1.47 -28.54
N ALA A 11 9.69 -1.96 -29.07
CA ALA A 11 8.63 -2.49 -28.23
C ALA A 11 9.19 -3.74 -27.53
N SER A 12 9.47 -3.64 -26.23
CA SER A 12 9.95 -4.76 -25.43
C SER A 12 8.88 -5.85 -25.42
N TRP A 13 9.21 -7.03 -25.93
CA TRP A 13 8.40 -8.22 -25.71
C TRP A 13 8.59 -8.70 -24.26
N PRO A 14 7.52 -9.17 -23.56
CA PRO A 14 6.12 -9.26 -23.98
C PRO A 14 5.36 -7.92 -23.91
N PRO A 15 4.47 -7.61 -24.88
CA PRO A 15 3.75 -6.33 -24.92
C PRO A 15 2.63 -6.19 -23.88
N MET A 16 2.01 -7.29 -23.44
CA MET A 16 0.94 -7.26 -22.45
C MET A 16 1.47 -7.63 -21.06
N PRO A 17 1.29 -6.76 -20.04
CA PRO A 17 1.71 -7.07 -18.69
C PRO A 17 0.85 -8.20 -18.08
N GLY A 18 1.44 -8.93 -17.13
CA GLY A 18 0.77 -10.03 -16.45
C GLY A 18 1.68 -10.66 -15.40
N THR A 19 1.17 -11.72 -14.77
CA THR A 19 1.93 -12.47 -13.76
C THR A 19 2.71 -13.59 -14.45
N TYR A 20 3.91 -13.23 -14.93
CA TYR A 20 4.82 -14.14 -15.60
C TYR A 20 6.28 -13.73 -15.35
N GLN A 21 7.20 -14.65 -15.64
CA GLN A 21 8.63 -14.38 -15.78
C GLN A 21 9.06 -14.66 -17.22
N VAL A 22 10.03 -13.90 -17.70
CA VAL A 22 10.58 -14.00 -19.06
C VAL A 22 11.89 -14.78 -18.98
N GLY A 23 12.02 -15.83 -19.80
CA GLY A 23 13.22 -16.64 -19.95
C GLY A 23 14.04 -16.18 -21.16
N ASP A 24 14.45 -17.11 -22.03
CA ASP A 24 15.11 -16.78 -23.30
C ASP A 24 14.06 -16.39 -24.37
N PRO A 25 13.99 -15.13 -24.84
CA PRO A 25 13.01 -14.73 -25.84
C PRO A 25 13.08 -15.50 -27.17
N ASN A 26 14.18 -16.22 -27.45
CA ASN A 26 14.31 -17.09 -28.62
C ASN A 26 13.87 -18.55 -28.35
N GLY A 27 13.49 -18.85 -27.11
CA GLY A 27 13.01 -20.17 -26.70
C GLY A 27 11.69 -20.55 -27.39
N PRO A 28 11.53 -21.81 -27.83
CA PRO A 28 10.31 -22.25 -28.49
C PRO A 28 9.13 -22.53 -27.55
N VAL A 29 9.35 -22.61 -26.24
CA VAL A 29 8.34 -23.04 -25.27
C VAL A 29 7.81 -21.86 -24.46
N ALA A 30 6.49 -21.69 -24.44
CA ALA A 30 5.78 -20.93 -23.41
C ALA A 30 5.13 -21.89 -22.41
N VAL A 31 5.16 -21.54 -21.13
CA VAL A 31 4.58 -22.34 -20.04
C VAL A 31 3.44 -21.57 -19.39
N CYS A 32 2.29 -22.23 -19.28
CA CYS A 32 1.13 -21.75 -18.55
C CYS A 32 0.92 -22.63 -17.31
N ALA A 33 1.39 -22.14 -16.16
CA ALA A 33 1.34 -22.84 -14.88
C ALA A 33 -0.02 -22.71 -14.14
N LEU A 34 -1.06 -22.27 -14.85
CA LEU A 34 -2.42 -22.08 -14.32
C LEU A 34 -2.43 -21.31 -12.98
N THR A 35 -2.84 -21.93 -11.88
CA THR A 35 -2.87 -21.33 -10.53
C THR A 35 -1.67 -21.72 -9.65
N SER A 36 -0.69 -22.44 -10.21
CA SER A 36 0.45 -23.01 -9.48
C SER A 36 1.70 -22.13 -9.57
N GLU A 37 1.70 -21.01 -8.84
CA GLU A 37 2.78 -20.00 -8.84
C GLU A 37 4.19 -20.58 -8.66
N ARG A 38 4.32 -21.58 -7.78
CA ARG A 38 5.61 -22.22 -7.45
C ARG A 38 6.33 -22.85 -8.65
N LEU A 39 5.61 -23.16 -9.73
CA LEU A 39 6.18 -23.75 -10.95
C LEU A 39 6.88 -22.70 -11.83
N ILE A 40 6.53 -21.41 -11.71
CA ILE A 40 7.01 -20.37 -12.64
C ILE A 40 8.54 -20.26 -12.60
N GLY A 41 9.11 -20.06 -11.41
CA GLY A 41 10.55 -19.82 -11.23
C GLY A 41 11.42 -20.99 -11.74
N PRO A 42 11.15 -22.24 -11.30
CA PRO A 42 11.88 -23.40 -11.81
C PRO A 42 11.75 -23.58 -13.32
N LEU A 43 10.54 -23.44 -13.89
CA LEU A 43 10.31 -23.74 -15.30
C LEU A 43 10.85 -22.65 -16.24
N VAL A 44 10.79 -21.37 -15.85
CA VAL A 44 11.34 -20.28 -16.69
C VAL A 44 12.86 -20.35 -16.81
N ALA A 45 13.54 -20.92 -15.81
CA ALA A 45 14.99 -21.10 -15.81
C ALA A 45 15.46 -22.22 -16.75
N LEU A 46 14.55 -23.04 -17.28
CA LEU A 46 14.88 -24.14 -18.18
C LEU A 46 15.28 -23.64 -19.58
N PRO A 47 16.32 -24.22 -20.21
CA PRO A 47 16.67 -23.91 -21.59
C PRO A 47 15.50 -24.11 -22.57
N GLY A 48 15.28 -23.12 -23.42
CA GLY A 48 14.22 -23.12 -24.43
C GLY A 48 12.85 -22.62 -23.94
N VAL A 49 12.71 -22.24 -22.68
CA VAL A 49 11.51 -21.54 -22.18
C VAL A 49 11.66 -20.04 -22.39
N ALA A 50 10.73 -19.45 -23.14
CA ALA A 50 10.70 -18.02 -23.39
C ALA A 50 9.90 -17.23 -22.35
N ILE A 51 8.84 -17.83 -21.81
CA ILE A 51 7.97 -17.20 -20.83
C ILE A 51 7.26 -18.28 -20.02
N ALA A 52 7.16 -18.09 -18.71
CA ALA A 52 6.34 -18.92 -17.84
C ALA A 52 5.44 -18.03 -16.98
N GLY A 53 4.15 -18.35 -16.88
CA GLY A 53 3.22 -17.51 -16.13
C GLY A 53 1.94 -18.20 -15.71
N MET A 54 1.14 -17.47 -14.92
CA MET A 54 -0.14 -17.93 -14.42
C MET A 54 -1.31 -17.41 -15.26
N VAL A 55 -2.44 -18.11 -15.15
CA VAL A 55 -3.72 -17.65 -15.66
C VAL A 55 -4.83 -18.09 -14.73
N TYR A 56 -5.71 -17.15 -14.39
CA TYR A 56 -6.83 -17.39 -13.49
C TYR A 56 -8.18 -17.41 -14.19
N THR A 57 -8.34 -16.66 -15.31
CA THR A 57 -9.62 -16.46 -15.98
C THR A 57 -9.59 -16.92 -17.44
N ALA A 58 -10.71 -17.48 -17.92
CA ALA A 58 -10.86 -17.97 -19.29
C ALA A 58 -11.18 -16.85 -20.32
N ASN A 59 -10.95 -15.58 -19.96
CA ASN A 59 -11.21 -14.42 -20.80
C ASN A 59 -9.95 -13.55 -20.95
N LEU A 60 -9.82 -12.48 -20.17
CA LEU A 60 -8.70 -11.53 -20.23
C LEU A 60 -7.33 -12.21 -20.04
N GLY A 61 -7.26 -13.25 -19.20
CA GLY A 61 -6.05 -14.06 -19.04
C GLY A 61 -5.61 -14.72 -20.36
N ILE A 62 -6.55 -15.39 -21.04
CA ILE A 62 -6.32 -16.03 -22.34
C ILE A 62 -6.00 -15.00 -23.44
N THR A 63 -6.72 -13.87 -23.48
CA THR A 63 -6.42 -12.72 -24.37
C THR A 63 -4.95 -12.33 -24.28
N ARG A 64 -4.41 -12.16 -23.07
CA ARG A 64 -3.00 -11.78 -22.86
C ARG A 64 -2.03 -12.86 -23.32
N ILE A 65 -2.34 -14.13 -23.08
CA ILE A 65 -1.54 -15.27 -23.57
C ILE A 65 -1.46 -15.25 -25.10
N ILE A 66 -2.60 -15.11 -25.80
CA ILE A 66 -2.65 -15.03 -27.26
C ILE A 66 -1.77 -13.88 -27.77
N VAL A 67 -1.93 -12.67 -27.21
CA VAL A 67 -1.20 -11.48 -27.66
C VAL A 67 0.30 -11.63 -27.44
N ASN A 68 0.72 -12.08 -26.26
CA ASN A 68 2.14 -12.24 -25.94
C ASN A 68 2.79 -13.32 -26.81
N ILE A 69 2.14 -14.48 -27.00
CA ILE A 69 2.65 -15.57 -27.83
C ILE A 69 2.70 -15.17 -29.31
N THR A 70 1.60 -14.64 -29.86
CA THR A 70 1.56 -14.25 -31.28
C THR A 70 2.47 -13.07 -31.60
N SER A 71 2.90 -12.29 -30.60
CA SER A 71 3.90 -11.23 -30.80
C SER A 71 5.35 -11.73 -30.85
N ASN A 72 5.62 -12.99 -30.52
CA ASN A 72 6.94 -13.60 -30.61
C ASN A 72 6.90 -14.89 -31.48
N PRO A 73 7.39 -14.84 -32.73
CA PRO A 73 7.35 -15.98 -33.64
C PRO A 73 8.28 -17.13 -33.23
N ALA A 74 9.22 -16.92 -32.30
CA ALA A 74 10.07 -17.99 -31.80
C ALA A 74 9.28 -19.02 -30.97
N ILE A 75 8.18 -18.61 -30.32
CA ILE A 75 7.34 -19.50 -29.52
C ILE A 75 6.48 -20.39 -30.42
N ARG A 76 6.68 -21.70 -30.30
CA ARG A 76 6.04 -22.76 -31.11
C ARG A 76 5.26 -23.77 -30.26
N PHE A 77 5.43 -23.77 -28.95
CA PHE A 77 4.72 -24.65 -28.02
C PHE A 77 4.14 -23.87 -26.85
N LEU A 78 2.95 -24.26 -26.41
CA LEU A 78 2.35 -23.81 -25.15
C LEU A 78 2.10 -25.04 -24.27
N LEU A 79 2.91 -25.21 -23.23
CA LEU A 79 2.72 -26.25 -22.22
C LEU A 79 1.79 -25.72 -21.11
N ILE A 80 0.63 -26.34 -20.94
CA ILE A 80 -0.29 -26.05 -19.83
C ILE A 80 0.01 -27.04 -18.72
N CYS A 81 0.30 -26.58 -17.51
CA CYS A 81 0.55 -27.42 -16.34
C CYS A 81 0.05 -26.76 -15.07
N GLY A 82 0.12 -27.46 -13.94
CA GLY A 82 -0.37 -26.95 -12.67
C GLY A 82 -1.87 -27.14 -12.48
N LYS A 83 -2.38 -26.57 -11.38
CA LYS A 83 -3.76 -26.73 -10.97
C LYS A 83 -4.68 -25.76 -11.71
N ASP A 84 -5.74 -26.28 -12.31
CA ASP A 84 -6.76 -25.45 -12.96
C ASP A 84 -7.74 -24.82 -11.94
N SER A 85 -8.32 -23.70 -12.32
CA SER A 85 -9.36 -23.05 -11.52
C SER A 85 -10.67 -23.84 -11.62
N ALA A 86 -11.24 -24.21 -10.47
CA ALA A 86 -12.51 -24.96 -10.43
C ALA A 86 -13.68 -24.23 -11.13
N LEU A 87 -13.71 -22.89 -11.01
CA LEU A 87 -14.76 -22.05 -11.58
C LEU A 87 -14.40 -21.58 -12.99
N PHE A 88 -13.21 -21.02 -13.15
CA PHE A 88 -12.85 -20.34 -14.40
C PHE A 88 -12.28 -21.27 -15.46
N LYS A 89 -11.74 -22.44 -15.10
CA LYS A 89 -11.18 -23.46 -16.00
C LYS A 89 -10.37 -22.92 -17.20
N PRO A 90 -9.41 -22.00 -17.01
CA PRO A 90 -8.62 -21.47 -18.11
C PRO A 90 -7.78 -22.52 -18.85
N GLY A 91 -7.33 -23.59 -18.18
CA GLY A 91 -6.58 -24.67 -18.83
C GLY A 91 -7.42 -25.37 -19.90
N GLN A 92 -8.59 -25.86 -19.51
CA GLN A 92 -9.54 -26.46 -20.46
C GLN A 92 -9.97 -25.48 -21.56
N SER A 93 -10.14 -24.20 -21.22
CA SER A 93 -10.54 -23.18 -22.19
C SER A 93 -9.44 -22.88 -23.23
N LEU A 94 -8.15 -22.95 -22.85
CA LEU A 94 -7.02 -22.82 -23.79
C LEU A 94 -6.94 -23.99 -24.75
N VAL A 95 -7.23 -25.22 -24.28
CA VAL A 95 -7.32 -26.41 -25.13
C VAL A 95 -8.49 -26.27 -26.12
N ALA A 96 -9.67 -25.88 -25.64
CA ALA A 96 -10.83 -25.67 -26.50
C ALA A 96 -10.58 -24.57 -27.55
N LEU A 97 -9.91 -23.48 -27.17
CA LEU A 97 -9.49 -22.43 -28.08
C LEU A 97 -8.54 -22.93 -29.17
N SER A 98 -7.54 -23.74 -28.80
CA SER A 98 -6.55 -24.25 -29.76
C SER A 98 -7.21 -25.17 -30.79
N GLU A 99 -8.13 -26.03 -30.34
CA GLU A 99 -8.82 -27.00 -31.19
C GLU A 99 -9.91 -26.37 -32.05
N LYS A 100 -10.74 -25.49 -31.48
CA LYS A 100 -12.01 -25.07 -32.09
C LYS A 100 -12.07 -23.57 -32.39
N GLY A 101 -11.26 -22.76 -31.73
CA GLY A 101 -11.26 -21.30 -31.90
C GLY A 101 -12.44 -20.64 -31.19
N VAL A 102 -13.01 -19.60 -31.82
CA VAL A 102 -14.09 -18.79 -31.27
C VAL A 102 -15.29 -18.73 -32.22
N ASP A 103 -16.49 -18.53 -31.69
CA ASP A 103 -17.71 -18.30 -32.45
C ASP A 103 -17.87 -16.82 -32.90
N GLU A 104 -18.99 -16.51 -33.56
CA GLU A 104 -19.32 -15.14 -34.02
C GLU A 104 -19.41 -14.11 -32.88
N LYS A 105 -19.71 -14.56 -31.66
CA LYS A 105 -19.77 -13.73 -30.45
C LYS A 105 -18.43 -13.65 -29.74
N ARG A 106 -17.36 -14.17 -30.35
CA ARG A 106 -16.00 -14.29 -29.79
C ARG A 106 -15.93 -15.16 -28.52
N ARG A 107 -16.91 -16.05 -28.33
CA ARG A 107 -16.87 -17.06 -27.27
C ARG A 107 -16.01 -18.24 -27.70
N ILE A 108 -15.17 -18.73 -26.79
CA ILE A 108 -14.39 -19.94 -27.03
C ILE A 108 -15.34 -21.13 -27.13
N ILE A 109 -15.31 -21.82 -28.27
CA ILE A 109 -16.20 -22.94 -28.57
C ILE A 109 -15.84 -24.11 -27.64
N ASP A 110 -16.83 -24.69 -26.96
CA ASP A 110 -16.70 -25.80 -26.00
C ASP A 110 -15.82 -25.53 -24.76
N ALA A 111 -15.54 -24.26 -24.46
CA ALA A 111 -14.94 -23.88 -23.18
C ALA A 111 -15.96 -24.05 -22.04
N ALA A 112 -15.56 -24.82 -21.02
CA ALA A 112 -16.29 -25.09 -19.80
C ALA A 112 -16.04 -24.05 -18.70
N GLY A 113 -15.10 -23.12 -18.92
CA GLY A 113 -14.80 -22.02 -18.01
C GLY A 113 -15.95 -21.04 -17.85
N TYR A 114 -15.94 -20.28 -16.75
CA TYR A 114 -16.84 -19.15 -16.57
C TYR A 114 -16.51 -18.01 -17.54
N ASP A 115 -17.53 -17.52 -18.24
CA ASP A 115 -17.50 -16.40 -19.20
C ASP A 115 -16.29 -16.38 -20.19
N PRO A 116 -16.11 -17.44 -21.01
CA PRO A 116 -14.96 -17.60 -21.90
C PRO A 116 -15.16 -16.81 -23.21
N VAL A 117 -15.23 -15.48 -23.11
CA VAL A 117 -15.42 -14.56 -24.24
C VAL A 117 -14.19 -13.68 -24.41
N LEU A 118 -13.72 -13.52 -25.65
CA LEU A 118 -12.51 -12.76 -26.00
C LEU A 118 -12.87 -11.51 -26.81
N PRO A 119 -13.52 -10.50 -26.20
CA PRO A 119 -14.07 -9.35 -26.93
C PRO A 119 -13.01 -8.50 -27.61
N SER A 120 -11.79 -8.46 -27.08
CA SER A 120 -10.69 -7.62 -27.58
C SER A 120 -9.81 -8.32 -28.63
N ILE A 121 -10.04 -9.60 -28.91
CA ILE A 121 -9.22 -10.38 -29.86
C ILE A 121 -9.92 -10.50 -31.20
N ASP A 122 -9.20 -10.19 -32.29
CA ASP A 122 -9.65 -10.45 -33.66
C ASP A 122 -9.62 -11.97 -33.94
N PRO A 123 -10.68 -12.57 -34.53
CA PRO A 123 -10.68 -13.97 -34.94
C PRO A 123 -9.47 -14.39 -35.79
N ALA A 124 -8.91 -13.50 -36.62
CA ALA A 124 -7.69 -13.74 -37.39
C ALA A 124 -6.47 -13.95 -36.48
N GLN A 125 -6.41 -13.26 -35.34
CA GLN A 125 -5.35 -13.46 -34.34
C GLN A 125 -5.50 -14.80 -33.61
N VAL A 126 -6.74 -15.24 -33.36
CA VAL A 126 -7.00 -16.62 -32.86
C VAL A 126 -6.53 -17.65 -33.88
N ALA A 127 -6.86 -17.47 -35.15
CA ALA A 127 -6.41 -18.36 -36.22
C ALA A 127 -4.87 -18.41 -36.32
N ARG A 128 -4.20 -17.25 -36.18
CA ARG A 128 -2.74 -17.18 -36.10
C ARG A 128 -2.20 -17.96 -34.91
N PHE A 129 -2.75 -17.75 -33.72
CA PHE A 129 -2.32 -18.48 -32.52
C PHE A 129 -2.39 -19.99 -32.74
N ARG A 130 -3.52 -20.48 -33.27
CA ARG A 130 -3.74 -21.91 -33.57
C ARG A 130 -2.77 -22.49 -34.59
N LYS A 131 -2.32 -21.69 -35.57
CA LYS A 131 -1.29 -22.11 -36.55
C LYS A 131 0.12 -22.04 -35.99
N GLN A 132 0.39 -21.08 -35.11
CA GLN A 132 1.74 -20.77 -34.63
C GLN A 132 2.21 -21.77 -33.57
N VAL A 133 1.33 -22.12 -32.62
CA VAL A 133 1.69 -22.95 -31.46
C VAL A 133 0.91 -24.25 -31.39
N GLU A 134 1.61 -25.33 -31.03
CA GLU A 134 1.00 -26.56 -30.52
C GLU A 134 0.72 -26.38 -29.02
N VAL A 135 -0.53 -26.59 -28.61
CA VAL A 135 -0.95 -26.52 -27.20
C VAL A 135 -0.93 -27.91 -26.60
N LEU A 136 -0.23 -28.07 -25.47
CA LEU A 136 -0.05 -29.34 -24.79
C LEU A 136 -0.69 -29.29 -23.41
N ASP A 137 -1.74 -30.09 -23.21
CA ASP A 137 -2.47 -30.17 -21.95
C ASP A 137 -1.82 -31.16 -20.99
N TRP A 138 -1.18 -30.62 -19.95
CA TRP A 138 -0.66 -31.34 -18.79
C TRP A 138 -1.29 -30.78 -17.51
N THR A 139 -2.54 -30.32 -17.61
CA THR A 139 -3.29 -29.81 -16.47
C THR A 139 -3.32 -30.84 -15.34
N GLY A 140 -3.00 -30.39 -14.13
CA GLY A 140 -2.88 -31.21 -12.93
C GLY A 140 -1.46 -31.69 -12.63
N GLU A 141 -0.54 -31.67 -13.60
CA GLU A 141 0.86 -32.04 -13.37
C GLU A 141 1.62 -30.91 -12.67
N GLU A 142 2.33 -31.24 -11.60
CA GLU A 142 3.10 -30.32 -10.77
C GLU A 142 4.50 -30.84 -10.42
N ASP A 143 4.85 -32.05 -10.85
CA ASP A 143 6.18 -32.63 -10.68
C ASP A 143 7.19 -31.93 -11.60
N LEU A 144 8.21 -31.34 -11.00
CA LEU A 144 9.21 -30.54 -11.73
C LEU A 144 10.12 -31.39 -12.62
N GLU A 145 10.43 -32.62 -12.25
CA GLU A 145 11.28 -33.50 -13.06
C GLU A 145 10.53 -33.89 -14.34
N VAL A 146 9.26 -34.29 -14.19
CA VAL A 146 8.38 -34.63 -15.31
C VAL A 146 8.20 -33.43 -16.25
N LEU A 147 7.92 -32.25 -15.70
CA LEU A 147 7.75 -31.03 -16.49
C LEU A 147 9.05 -30.58 -17.17
N GLN A 148 10.20 -30.76 -16.52
CA GLN A 148 11.51 -30.47 -17.09
C GLN A 148 11.82 -31.37 -18.30
N ASP A 149 11.59 -32.67 -18.18
CA ASP A 149 11.75 -33.60 -19.29
C ASP A 149 10.81 -33.26 -20.44
N ARG A 150 9.59 -32.81 -20.12
CA ARG A 150 8.64 -32.37 -21.14
C ARG A 150 9.11 -31.13 -21.87
N VAL A 151 9.56 -30.10 -21.15
CA VAL A 151 10.12 -28.88 -21.74
C VAL A 151 11.32 -29.20 -22.63
N LYS A 152 12.24 -30.05 -22.17
CA LYS A 152 13.40 -30.49 -22.95
C LYS A 152 12.97 -31.17 -24.26
N SER A 153 12.02 -32.11 -24.18
CA SER A 153 11.48 -32.78 -25.36
C SER A 153 10.86 -31.80 -26.35
N LEU A 154 10.17 -30.75 -25.89
CA LEU A 154 9.60 -29.72 -26.76
C LEU A 154 10.69 -28.85 -27.41
N SER A 155 11.70 -28.45 -26.64
CA SER A 155 12.85 -27.70 -27.13
C SER A 155 13.62 -28.47 -28.20
N ASP A 156 13.79 -29.79 -28.05
CA ASP A 156 14.46 -30.64 -29.04
C ASP A 156 13.64 -30.76 -30.36
N ARG A 157 12.31 -30.60 -30.30
CA ARG A 157 11.42 -30.59 -31.48
C ARG A 157 11.24 -29.20 -32.11
N ASN A 158 12.08 -28.22 -31.77
CA ASN A 158 11.92 -26.85 -32.25
C ASN A 158 11.86 -26.76 -33.79
N PRO A 159 10.71 -26.39 -34.40
CA PRO A 159 10.57 -26.29 -35.84
C PRO A 159 11.11 -24.96 -36.41
N GLY A 160 11.78 -24.14 -35.60
CA GLY A 160 12.24 -22.80 -35.94
C GLY A 160 11.15 -21.73 -35.78
N VAL A 161 11.46 -20.50 -36.20
CA VAL A 161 10.54 -19.37 -36.07
C VAL A 161 9.31 -19.54 -36.97
N PHE A 162 8.15 -19.12 -36.47
CA PHE A 162 6.92 -19.08 -37.25
C PHE A 162 6.99 -17.98 -38.32
N VAL A 163 6.81 -18.35 -39.59
CA VAL A 163 6.83 -17.43 -40.73
C VAL A 163 5.40 -17.21 -41.22
N MET A 164 4.96 -15.95 -41.30
CA MET A 164 3.65 -15.59 -41.85
C MET A 164 3.76 -14.98 -43.25
N GLU A 165 2.67 -15.08 -44.01
CA GLU A 165 2.49 -14.31 -45.24
C GLU A 165 2.31 -12.82 -44.93
N GLN A 166 2.85 -11.93 -45.78
CA GLN A 166 2.88 -10.48 -45.55
C GLN A 166 1.49 -9.84 -45.32
N LYS A 167 0.41 -10.42 -45.85
CA LYS A 167 -0.96 -9.91 -45.64
C LYS A 167 -1.43 -10.05 -44.19
N GLU A 168 -1.00 -11.09 -43.47
CA GLU A 168 -1.41 -11.33 -42.07
C GLU A 168 -0.58 -10.50 -41.07
N ALA A 169 0.59 -9.99 -41.47
CA ALA A 169 1.51 -9.27 -40.60
C ALA A 169 1.04 -7.84 -40.23
N ASN A 170 0.12 -7.26 -41.01
CA ASN A 170 -0.32 -5.86 -40.89
C ASN A 170 -1.58 -5.66 -40.03
N MET A 171 -2.03 -6.69 -39.31
CA MET A 171 -3.21 -6.58 -38.44
C MET A 171 -2.91 -5.63 -37.26
N ALA A 172 -3.62 -4.51 -37.23
CA ALA A 172 -3.57 -3.55 -36.13
C ALA A 172 -4.06 -4.23 -34.84
N ARG A 173 -3.23 -4.19 -33.79
CA ARG A 173 -3.62 -4.70 -32.47
C ARG A 173 -4.60 -3.70 -31.86
N LEU A 174 -5.81 -4.13 -31.57
CA LEU A 174 -6.75 -3.35 -30.76
C LEU A 174 -6.15 -3.26 -29.36
N GLN A 175 -5.68 -2.06 -28.99
CA GLN A 175 -5.22 -1.80 -27.64
C GLN A 175 -6.43 -1.48 -26.76
N GLU A 176 -6.45 -2.00 -25.55
CA GLU A 176 -7.50 -1.68 -24.58
C GLU A 176 -7.45 -0.18 -24.28
N GLU A 177 -8.55 0.52 -24.54
CA GLU A 177 -8.70 1.92 -24.19
C GLU A 177 -9.36 2.03 -22.81
N PHE A 178 -8.58 2.48 -21.84
CA PHE A 178 -9.08 2.78 -20.49
C PHE A 178 -9.35 4.28 -20.36
N LEU A 179 -10.53 4.64 -19.85
CA LEU A 179 -10.82 6.01 -19.45
C LEU A 179 -10.08 6.31 -18.15
N SER A 180 -9.03 7.14 -18.23
CA SER A 180 -8.24 7.53 -17.07
C SER A 180 -9.03 8.48 -16.17
N ILE A 181 -9.07 8.18 -14.88
CA ILE A 181 -9.57 9.05 -13.82
C ILE A 181 -8.43 9.43 -12.89
N ARG A 182 -8.46 10.65 -12.33
CA ARG A 182 -7.45 11.09 -11.36
C ARG A 182 -7.85 10.62 -9.94
N PRO A 183 -6.89 10.17 -9.11
CA PRO A 183 -7.12 10.04 -7.68
C PRO A 183 -7.58 11.39 -7.08
N GLY A 184 -8.51 11.36 -6.14
CA GLY A 184 -9.05 12.57 -5.52
C GLY A 184 -10.44 12.34 -4.92
N GLY A 185 -11.04 13.43 -4.44
CA GLY A 185 -12.28 13.42 -3.65
C GLY A 185 -12.05 14.10 -2.31
N GLN A 186 -13.10 14.71 -1.74
CA GLN A 186 -13.03 15.24 -0.38
C GLN A 186 -13.52 14.17 0.58
N ARG A 187 -12.79 13.96 1.68
CA ARG A 187 -13.31 13.21 2.82
C ARG A 187 -14.45 14.04 3.39
N GLU A 188 -15.68 13.55 3.25
CA GLU A 188 -16.84 14.15 3.88
C GLU A 188 -16.60 14.17 5.41
N PRO A 189 -16.88 15.30 6.10
CA PRO A 189 -16.58 15.42 7.53
C PRO A 189 -17.25 14.33 8.39
N LEU A 190 -16.62 14.04 9.54
CA LEU A 190 -16.98 12.93 10.46
C LEU A 190 -18.40 13.01 11.06
N ILE A 191 -19.08 14.14 10.92
CA ILE A 191 -20.47 14.34 11.27
C ILE A 191 -21.19 14.09 9.95
N TYR A 192 -21.87 12.98 9.64
CA TYR A 192 -22.94 12.97 8.61
C TYR A 192 -23.60 11.63 8.24
N ASP A 193 -23.36 10.46 8.88
CA ASP A 193 -24.39 9.41 8.69
C ASP A 193 -25.63 9.86 9.48
N PRO A 194 -26.83 9.97 8.88
CA PRO A 194 -28.05 10.24 9.63
C PRO A 194 -28.29 9.21 10.75
N LYS A 195 -27.66 8.04 10.66
CA LYS A 195 -27.70 6.97 11.67
C LYS A 195 -26.58 7.06 12.71
N GLY A 196 -25.72 8.08 12.64
CA GLY A 196 -24.73 8.44 13.65
C GLY A 196 -23.30 8.02 13.32
N TYR A 197 -22.53 7.57 14.32
CA TYR A 197 -21.10 7.27 14.17
C TYR A 197 -20.71 5.91 14.74
N PHE A 198 -19.52 5.44 14.36
CA PHE A 198 -18.99 4.14 14.75
C PHE A 198 -17.68 4.29 15.52
N VAL A 199 -17.53 3.49 16.56
CA VAL A 199 -16.30 3.31 17.32
C VAL A 199 -15.86 1.87 17.16
N ILE A 200 -14.64 1.68 16.66
CA ILE A 200 -14.02 0.37 16.48
C ILE A 200 -12.93 0.18 17.51
N THR A 201 -12.92 -0.97 18.16
CA THR A 201 -11.89 -1.40 19.11
C THR A 201 -11.51 -2.85 18.83
N ILE A 202 -10.28 -3.22 19.17
CA ILE A 202 -9.84 -4.62 19.08
C ILE A 202 -9.73 -5.22 20.48
N GLU A 203 -10.11 -6.48 20.61
CA GLU A 203 -10.06 -7.31 21.81
C GLU A 203 -9.10 -8.49 21.57
N PRO A 204 -7.79 -8.30 21.84
CA PRO A 204 -6.76 -9.22 21.38
C PRO A 204 -6.80 -10.58 22.07
N GLU A 205 -7.24 -10.63 23.33
CA GLU A 205 -7.33 -11.87 24.11
C GLU A 205 -8.44 -12.78 23.58
N GLN A 206 -9.53 -12.18 23.07
CA GLN A 206 -10.67 -12.86 22.48
C GLN A 206 -10.48 -13.09 20.97
N GLY A 207 -9.51 -12.39 20.36
CA GLY A 207 -9.28 -12.40 18.91
C GLY A 207 -10.41 -11.75 18.13
N GLU A 208 -11.10 -10.77 18.71
CA GLU A 208 -12.30 -10.14 18.14
C GLU A 208 -12.14 -8.64 17.92
N ILE A 209 -12.88 -8.12 16.96
CA ILE A 209 -13.13 -6.70 16.73
C ILE A 209 -14.49 -6.40 17.36
N LEU A 210 -14.53 -5.36 18.17
CA LEU A 210 -15.74 -4.80 18.74
C LEU A 210 -16.06 -3.50 18.02
N LEU A 211 -17.23 -3.44 17.39
CA LEU A 211 -17.76 -2.26 16.72
C LEU A 211 -19.02 -1.80 17.44
N ARG A 212 -19.07 -0.49 17.75
CA ARG A 212 -20.21 0.14 18.40
C ARG A 212 -20.73 1.30 17.56
N ASN A 213 -22.03 1.31 17.33
CA ASN A 213 -22.74 2.40 16.67
C ASN A 213 -23.44 3.27 17.72
N TYR A 214 -23.32 4.58 17.54
CA TYR A 214 -24.00 5.58 18.34
C TYR A 214 -24.84 6.45 17.42
N SER A 215 -26.06 6.76 17.82
CA SER A 215 -26.95 7.68 17.10
C SER A 215 -26.38 9.11 17.08
N PRO A 216 -26.89 10.02 16.23
CA PRO A 216 -26.40 11.41 16.16
C PRO A 216 -26.47 12.19 17.49
N ASN A 217 -27.34 11.78 18.41
CA ASN A 217 -27.46 12.33 19.77
C ASN A 217 -26.53 11.65 20.79
N HIS A 218 -25.49 10.94 20.33
CA HIS A 218 -24.52 10.19 21.16
C HIS A 218 -25.11 9.04 21.99
N THR A 219 -26.32 8.59 21.70
CA THR A 219 -26.90 7.42 22.38
C THR A 219 -26.41 6.12 21.77
N PRO A 220 -25.99 5.11 22.57
CA PRO A 220 -25.65 3.79 22.06
C PRO A 220 -26.83 3.19 21.28
N ALA A 221 -26.56 2.61 20.12
CA ALA A 221 -27.58 2.01 19.26
C ALA A 221 -27.31 0.52 19.02
N HIS A 222 -26.25 0.19 18.28
CA HIS A 222 -25.94 -1.21 17.92
C HIS A 222 -24.52 -1.58 18.34
N GLU A 223 -24.31 -2.86 18.65
CA GLU A 223 -23.00 -3.44 18.91
C GLU A 223 -22.82 -4.68 18.02
N MET A 224 -21.61 -4.87 17.50
CA MET A 224 -21.24 -6.03 16.70
C MET A 224 -19.85 -6.52 17.10
N ARG A 225 -19.73 -7.82 17.30
CA ARG A 225 -18.45 -8.53 17.50
C ARG A 225 -18.17 -9.41 16.30
N GLY A 226 -16.92 -9.46 15.86
CA GLY A 226 -16.54 -10.28 14.73
C GLY A 226 -15.03 -10.33 14.51
N ARG A 227 -14.57 -11.29 13.71
CA ARG A 227 -13.14 -11.47 13.40
C ARG A 227 -12.77 -11.02 11.99
N GLY A 228 -13.75 -10.86 11.11
CA GLY A 228 -13.56 -10.56 9.70
C GLY A 228 -14.19 -9.24 9.27
N ALA A 229 -13.38 -8.35 8.70
CA ALA A 229 -13.77 -7.03 8.23
C ALA A 229 -14.94 -7.10 7.24
N THR A 230 -14.84 -7.98 6.23
CA THR A 230 -15.90 -8.18 5.23
C THR A 230 -17.21 -8.60 5.87
N SER A 231 -17.19 -9.57 6.79
CA SER A 231 -18.40 -10.05 7.45
C SER A 231 -19.08 -8.97 8.29
N MET A 232 -18.28 -8.15 8.98
CA MET A 232 -18.81 -7.06 9.80
C MET A 232 -19.40 -5.94 8.93
N LEU A 233 -18.69 -5.53 7.87
CA LEU A 233 -19.19 -4.53 6.93
C LEU A 233 -20.50 -4.97 6.28
N LEU A 234 -20.58 -6.23 5.83
CA LEU A 234 -21.83 -6.78 5.27
C LEU A 234 -22.96 -6.80 6.30
N GLY A 235 -22.66 -7.06 7.58
CA GLY A 235 -23.63 -6.94 8.67
C GLY A 235 -24.19 -5.53 8.82
N LEU A 236 -23.33 -4.50 8.76
CA LEU A 236 -23.76 -3.10 8.83
C LEU A 236 -24.63 -2.70 7.64
N LEU A 237 -24.27 -3.15 6.44
CA LEU A 237 -25.02 -2.88 5.22
C LEU A 237 -26.38 -3.59 5.23
N ARG A 238 -26.42 -4.85 5.68
CA ARG A 238 -27.65 -5.64 5.82
C ARG A 238 -28.65 -4.96 6.76
N ASP A 239 -28.18 -4.44 7.88
CA ASP A 239 -29.01 -3.75 8.88
C ASP A 239 -29.24 -2.26 8.50
N GLY A 240 -28.73 -1.84 7.33
CA GLY A 240 -28.90 -0.51 6.77
C GLY A 240 -28.25 0.60 7.60
N LEU A 241 -27.27 0.30 8.46
CA LEU A 241 -26.67 1.26 9.39
C LEU A 241 -25.70 2.25 8.72
N VAL A 242 -25.42 2.04 7.44
CA VAL A 242 -24.56 2.91 6.62
C VAL A 242 -25.35 3.35 5.40
N THR A 243 -25.49 4.67 5.23
CA THR A 243 -26.31 5.26 4.17
C THR A 243 -25.49 5.85 3.02
N GLN A 244 -24.21 6.14 3.25
CA GLN A 244 -23.31 6.77 2.29
C GLN A 244 -22.22 5.79 1.81
N LEU A 245 -21.93 5.79 0.51
CA LEU A 245 -20.88 4.92 -0.06
C LEU A 245 -19.47 5.31 0.43
N SER A 246 -19.23 6.60 0.66
CA SER A 246 -18.00 7.13 1.27
C SER A 246 -17.79 6.55 2.67
N HIS A 247 -18.83 6.52 3.50
CA HIS A 247 -18.81 5.95 4.83
C HIS A 247 -18.61 4.44 4.83
N ALA A 248 -19.25 3.72 3.89
CA ALA A 248 -19.03 2.28 3.71
C ALA A 248 -17.56 1.98 3.35
N GLY A 249 -16.95 2.80 2.48
CA GLY A 249 -15.53 2.70 2.15
C GLY A 249 -14.63 2.94 3.36
N TYR A 250 -14.91 3.96 4.16
CA TYR A 250 -14.19 4.24 5.40
C TYR A 250 -14.28 3.09 6.42
N LEU A 251 -15.49 2.57 6.67
CA LEU A 251 -15.68 1.46 7.61
C LEU A 251 -14.99 0.19 7.12
N GLY A 252 -14.99 -0.07 5.81
CA GLY A 252 -14.22 -1.16 5.22
C GLY A 252 -12.72 -1.02 5.49
N GLU A 253 -12.15 0.17 5.34
CA GLU A 253 -10.74 0.46 5.65
C GLU A 253 -10.44 0.24 7.13
N GLU A 254 -11.24 0.82 8.03
CA GLU A 254 -11.02 0.72 9.48
C GLU A 254 -11.17 -0.70 10.00
N LEU A 255 -12.18 -1.44 9.54
CA LEU A 255 -12.36 -2.85 9.89
C LEU A 255 -11.23 -3.73 9.37
N ALA A 256 -10.73 -3.47 8.14
CA ALA A 256 -9.59 -4.21 7.59
C ALA A 256 -8.29 -3.92 8.38
N LYS A 257 -8.09 -2.67 8.83
CA LYS A 257 -6.99 -2.31 9.74
C LYS A 257 -7.11 -3.02 11.07
N ALA A 258 -8.30 -3.04 11.69
CA ALA A 258 -8.54 -3.74 12.94
C ALA A 258 -8.30 -5.26 12.82
N GLN A 259 -8.77 -5.89 11.74
CA GLN A 259 -8.52 -7.31 11.45
C GLN A 259 -7.02 -7.60 11.30
N SER A 260 -6.31 -6.77 10.52
CA SER A 260 -4.87 -6.91 10.33
C SER A 260 -4.11 -6.73 11.65
N ALA A 261 -4.56 -5.80 12.50
CA ALA A 261 -3.96 -5.57 13.79
C ALA A 261 -4.09 -6.77 14.73
N LEU A 262 -5.24 -7.46 14.71
CA LEU A 262 -5.41 -8.73 15.44
C LEU A 262 -4.51 -9.83 14.88
N GLN A 263 -4.48 -10.00 13.55
CA GLN A 263 -3.72 -11.05 12.89
C GLN A 263 -2.20 -10.93 13.12
N PHE A 264 -1.67 -9.71 13.10
CA PHE A 264 -0.23 -9.46 13.22
C PHE A 264 0.19 -8.95 14.61
N GLY A 265 -0.73 -8.92 15.58
CA GLY A 265 -0.44 -8.45 16.95
C GLY A 265 -0.06 -6.97 17.02
N LEU A 266 -0.57 -6.14 16.11
CA LEU A 266 -0.30 -4.71 16.04
C LEU A 266 -1.23 -3.91 16.94
N ARG A 267 -0.87 -2.64 17.16
CA ARG A 267 -1.71 -1.62 17.77
C ARG A 267 -2.65 -1.05 16.71
N TYR A 268 -3.93 -1.02 17.03
CA TYR A 268 -4.96 -0.35 16.26
C TYR A 268 -5.40 0.92 17.00
N ASP A 269 -5.33 2.06 16.32
CA ASP A 269 -6.05 3.27 16.71
C ASP A 269 -6.79 3.75 15.45
N GLN A 270 -8.11 3.96 15.56
CA GLN A 270 -8.94 4.41 14.44
C GLN A 270 -8.39 5.73 13.85
N ASP A 271 -8.50 5.90 12.52
CA ASP A 271 -7.94 7.03 11.77
C ASP A 271 -6.40 7.17 11.80
N ARG A 272 -5.68 6.24 12.45
CA ARG A 272 -4.22 6.22 12.48
C ARG A 272 -3.66 5.02 11.71
N PRO A 273 -2.41 5.11 11.25
CA PRO A 273 -1.68 3.95 10.74
C PRO A 273 -1.47 2.89 11.83
N LEU A 274 -1.42 1.63 11.42
CA LEU A 274 -1.05 0.52 12.30
C LEU A 274 0.39 0.68 12.80
N ARG A 275 0.61 0.33 14.06
CA ARG A 275 1.92 0.43 14.72
C ARG A 275 2.25 -0.84 15.49
N PRO A 276 3.53 -1.18 15.70
CA PRO A 276 3.90 -2.26 16.63
C PRO A 276 3.33 -1.98 18.02
N ARG A 277 2.93 -3.04 18.74
CA ARG A 277 2.62 -2.90 20.17
C ARG A 277 3.90 -2.66 20.93
N GLU A 278 3.88 -1.68 21.82
CA GLU A 278 4.97 -1.50 22.78
C GLU A 278 5.00 -2.72 23.70
N SER A 279 6.16 -3.37 23.80
CA SER A 279 6.35 -4.43 24.78
C SER A 279 6.43 -3.80 26.17
N PRO A 280 5.79 -4.37 27.20
CA PRO A 280 6.09 -3.97 28.57
C PRO A 280 7.58 -4.19 28.82
N VAL A 281 8.26 -3.21 29.41
CA VAL A 281 9.66 -3.32 29.80
C VAL A 281 9.79 -4.54 30.73
N LYS A 282 10.52 -5.57 30.29
CA LYS A 282 10.86 -6.72 31.15
C LYS A 282 11.72 -6.23 32.30
N GLN A 283 11.16 -6.20 33.50
CA GLN A 283 11.96 -6.11 34.72
C GLN A 283 12.68 -7.45 34.92
N THR A 284 13.95 -7.53 34.56
CA THR A 284 14.84 -8.61 34.98
C THR A 284 15.11 -8.45 36.48
N GLY A 285 14.62 -9.42 37.26
CA GLY A 285 14.92 -9.52 38.68
C GLY A 285 16.31 -10.12 38.92
N GLU A 286 17.08 -9.46 39.78
CA GLU A 286 18.04 -10.12 40.66
C GLU A 286 17.67 -9.73 42.10
N GLY A 287 17.56 -10.73 42.95
CA GLY A 287 17.07 -10.59 44.32
C GLY A 287 18.12 -10.02 45.27
N ALA A 288 17.68 -9.09 46.12
CA ALA A 288 18.18 -8.92 47.47
C ALA A 288 17.01 -8.44 48.36
N GLN A 289 16.74 -9.18 49.43
CA GLN A 289 15.66 -8.89 50.37
C GLN A 289 16.01 -7.75 51.32
N ALA A 290 14.97 -6.97 51.62
CA ALA A 290 14.66 -6.24 52.86
C ALA A 290 15.41 -4.93 53.19
N ALA A 291 14.76 -3.81 52.87
CA ALA A 291 14.19 -2.91 53.87
C ALA A 291 13.15 -2.00 53.20
N ALA A 292 12.01 -1.79 53.84
CA ALA A 292 10.94 -0.94 53.32
C ALA A 292 11.41 0.50 53.14
N SER A 293 11.51 0.95 51.89
CA SER A 293 11.43 2.36 51.54
C SER A 293 10.54 2.48 50.31
N ALA A 294 9.66 3.49 50.33
CA ALA A 294 8.71 3.76 49.25
C ALA A 294 9.42 3.75 47.88
N PRO A 295 8.76 3.28 46.80
CA PRO A 295 9.38 3.21 45.50
C PRO A 295 9.93 4.60 45.11
N PRO A 296 11.15 4.68 44.54
CA PRO A 296 11.68 5.95 44.09
C PRO A 296 10.73 6.49 43.04
N GLU A 297 10.33 7.75 43.21
CA GLU A 297 9.52 8.44 42.21
C GLU A 297 10.17 8.29 40.82
N PRO A 298 9.35 8.14 39.76
CA PRO A 298 9.87 8.13 38.39
C PRO A 298 10.74 9.39 38.19
N PRO A 299 11.80 9.32 37.36
CA PRO A 299 12.67 10.47 37.14
C PRO A 299 11.79 11.67 36.82
N ARG A 300 11.72 12.59 37.79
CA ARG A 300 11.00 13.85 37.62
C ARG A 300 11.75 14.56 36.51
N ILE A 301 11.25 14.45 35.28
CA ILE A 301 11.41 15.54 34.32
C ILE A 301 10.91 16.73 35.12
N PRO A 302 11.75 17.74 35.42
CA PRO A 302 11.27 18.92 36.09
C PRO A 302 10.06 19.36 35.27
N ARG A 303 8.86 19.41 35.88
CA ARG A 303 7.72 20.07 35.26
C ARG A 303 8.11 21.54 35.21
N VAL A 304 8.93 21.91 34.23
CA VAL A 304 9.18 23.29 33.90
C VAL A 304 7.84 23.75 33.35
N GLN A 305 7.12 24.47 34.19
CA GLN A 305 5.84 25.01 33.81
C GLN A 305 6.08 25.96 32.63
N ALA A 306 5.21 25.89 31.62
CA ALA A 306 5.30 26.78 30.47
C ALA A 306 5.35 28.22 30.98
N VAL A 307 6.40 28.93 30.61
CA VAL A 307 6.65 30.30 31.03
C VAL A 307 5.64 31.21 30.30
N SER A 308 5.23 32.32 30.93
CA SER A 308 4.48 33.41 30.28
C SER A 308 5.41 34.56 29.89
N VAL A 309 4.98 35.48 29.02
CA VAL A 309 5.81 36.63 28.61
C VAL A 309 6.26 37.47 29.80
N LYS A 310 5.39 37.66 30.80
CA LYS A 310 5.72 38.41 32.02
C LYS A 310 6.85 37.77 32.82
N GLN A 311 6.87 36.44 32.86
CA GLN A 311 7.90 35.69 33.58
C GLN A 311 9.22 35.67 32.81
N LEU A 312 9.18 35.64 31.47
CA LEU A 312 10.39 35.54 30.64
C LEU A 312 11.40 36.69 30.87
N GLY A 313 10.92 37.91 31.10
CA GLY A 313 11.76 39.09 31.37
C GLY A 313 12.44 39.10 32.74
N GLU A 314 11.99 38.25 33.68
CA GLU A 314 12.48 38.19 35.06
C GLU A 314 13.35 36.94 35.32
N ILE A 315 13.54 36.10 34.30
CA ILE A 315 14.30 34.85 34.43
C ILE A 315 15.80 35.11 34.46
N ILE A 316 16.45 34.54 35.48
CA ILE A 316 17.90 34.59 35.64
C ILE A 316 18.56 33.71 34.57
N PRO A 317 19.61 34.19 33.86
CA PRO A 317 20.37 33.37 32.92
C PRO A 317 20.88 32.06 33.55
N GLY A 318 20.81 30.98 32.79
CA GLY A 318 21.11 29.62 33.24
C GLY A 318 19.90 28.82 33.74
N THR A 319 18.73 29.46 33.91
CA THR A 319 17.50 28.77 34.33
C THR A 319 16.90 27.95 33.19
N MET A 320 16.37 26.76 33.51
CA MET A 320 15.61 25.95 32.56
C MET A 320 14.23 26.55 32.30
N VAL A 321 13.87 26.68 31.03
CA VAL A 321 12.59 27.23 30.57
C VAL A 321 11.90 26.25 29.63
N ASP A 322 10.57 26.30 29.64
CA ASP A 322 9.68 25.61 28.71
C ASP A 322 8.78 26.68 28.09
N LEU A 323 8.84 26.82 26.77
CA LEU A 323 8.15 27.89 26.06
C LEU A 323 7.62 27.42 24.72
N PHE A 324 6.63 28.15 24.22
CA PHE A 324 6.12 28.00 22.87
C PHE A 324 6.60 29.17 22.03
N PHE A 325 7.00 28.91 20.79
CA PHE A 325 7.45 29.97 19.90
C PHE A 325 7.13 29.67 18.44
N SER A 326 6.89 30.72 17.67
CA SER A 326 6.70 30.67 16.22
C SER A 326 7.92 31.25 15.53
N VAL A 327 8.55 30.49 14.63
CA VAL A 327 9.70 30.92 13.84
C VAL A 327 9.26 31.97 12.82
N THR A 328 9.90 33.14 12.82
CA THR A 328 9.64 34.21 11.85
C THR A 328 10.81 34.42 10.89
N ASP A 329 12.02 34.07 11.30
CA ASP A 329 13.25 34.24 10.51
C ASP A 329 14.37 33.34 11.01
N LEU A 330 15.44 33.22 10.22
CA LEU A 330 16.60 32.36 10.48
C LEU A 330 17.87 33.23 10.48
N PRO A 331 18.19 33.91 11.60
CA PRO A 331 19.22 34.96 11.62
C PRO A 331 20.65 34.43 11.41
N ARG A 332 20.93 33.18 11.82
CA ARG A 332 22.21 32.50 11.61
C ARG A 332 21.99 30.99 11.56
N GLU A 333 22.99 30.25 11.07
CA GLU A 333 22.96 28.80 11.10
C GLU A 333 22.72 28.33 12.55
N GLN A 334 21.81 27.36 12.73
CA GLN A 334 21.47 26.81 14.05
C GLN A 334 20.79 27.77 15.04
N VAL A 335 20.29 28.92 14.57
CA VAL A 335 19.48 29.84 15.38
C VAL A 335 18.18 30.19 14.68
N LEU A 336 17.10 30.11 15.44
CA LEU A 336 15.74 30.40 15.02
C LEU A 336 15.29 31.72 15.67
N GLY A 337 14.99 32.72 14.86
CA GLY A 337 14.39 33.97 15.30
C GLY A 337 12.87 33.87 15.24
N GLY A 338 12.18 34.29 16.29
CA GLY A 338 10.74 34.11 16.34
C GLY A 338 10.02 34.93 17.40
N VAL A 339 8.71 34.77 17.43
CA VAL A 339 7.85 35.35 18.46
C VAL A 339 7.50 34.31 19.50
N PHE A 340 7.52 34.72 20.76
CA PHE A 340 7.03 33.92 21.86
C PHE A 340 5.50 33.75 21.76
N LEU A 341 5.01 32.60 22.21
CA LEU A 341 3.61 32.25 22.25
C LEU A 341 3.20 31.95 23.70
N GLU A 342 2.08 32.51 24.14
CA GLU A 342 1.55 32.20 25.48
C GLU A 342 0.93 30.80 25.47
N PRO A 343 1.15 29.98 26.52
CA PRO A 343 0.47 28.71 26.67
C PRO A 343 -1.06 28.90 26.74
N ASP A 344 -1.79 27.99 26.13
CA ASP A 344 -3.25 27.98 26.14
C ASP A 344 -3.78 27.76 27.57
N GLU A 345 -4.68 28.63 28.03
CA GLU A 345 -5.32 28.53 29.35
C GLU A 345 -6.11 27.22 29.52
N THR A 346 -6.53 26.58 28.43
CA THR A 346 -7.25 25.30 28.43
C THR A 346 -6.33 24.08 28.64
N GLY A 347 -5.01 24.26 28.59
CA GLY A 347 -4.01 23.19 28.73
C GLY A 347 -3.95 22.20 27.56
N THR A 348 -4.73 22.43 26.50
CA THR A 348 -4.78 21.55 25.32
C THR A 348 -3.59 21.77 24.38
N ASN A 349 -2.93 22.94 24.44
CA ASN A 349 -1.78 23.32 23.62
C ASN A 349 -2.02 23.20 22.10
N GLN A 350 -3.27 23.40 21.66
CA GLN A 350 -3.67 23.33 20.25
C GLN A 350 -3.81 24.72 19.61
N THR A 351 -4.04 25.75 20.41
CA THR A 351 -4.18 27.13 19.95
C THR A 351 -3.35 28.07 20.80
N PHE A 352 -2.52 28.89 20.16
CA PHE A 352 -1.60 29.78 20.87
C PHE A 352 -1.85 31.23 20.47
N PRO A 353 -2.19 32.14 21.40
CA PRO A 353 -2.24 33.56 21.10
C PRO A 353 -0.83 34.11 20.82
N ARG A 354 -0.70 34.88 19.74
CA ARG A 354 0.57 35.49 19.35
C ARG A 354 0.95 36.63 20.29
N THR A 355 2.22 36.73 20.63
CA THR A 355 2.75 37.86 21.42
C THR A 355 3.66 38.74 20.58
N LEU A 356 3.95 39.96 21.08
CA LEU A 356 4.92 40.87 20.47
C LEU A 356 6.36 40.61 20.92
N GLN A 357 6.58 39.67 21.86
CA GLN A 357 7.90 39.42 22.42
C GLN A 357 8.73 38.57 21.45
N ARG A 358 9.81 39.15 20.93
CA ARG A 358 10.78 38.44 20.10
C ARG A 358 11.75 37.66 20.98
N ILE A 359 12.07 36.44 20.55
CA ILE A 359 13.09 35.58 21.17
C ILE A 359 13.93 34.90 20.10
N GLU A 360 15.11 34.42 20.50
CA GLU A 360 15.96 33.57 19.66
C GLU A 360 16.18 32.22 20.33
N VAL A 361 16.15 31.15 19.53
CA VAL A 361 16.41 29.79 20.00
C VAL A 361 17.60 29.22 19.24
N GLU A 362 18.68 28.96 19.96
CA GLU A 362 19.87 28.28 19.46
C GLU A 362 19.74 26.78 19.69
N TRP A 363 19.99 25.98 18.65
CA TRP A 363 19.91 24.52 18.70
C TRP A 363 21.11 23.91 17.98
N GLY A 364 21.57 22.73 18.38
CA GLY A 364 22.77 22.13 17.81
C GLY A 364 22.73 20.60 17.78
N PRO A 365 23.87 19.93 17.51
CA PRO A 365 23.94 18.48 17.40
C PRO A 365 23.52 17.71 18.67
N THR A 366 23.57 18.37 19.83
CA THR A 366 23.16 17.82 21.13
C THR A 366 21.68 18.08 21.43
N SER A 367 21.00 18.93 20.66
CA SER A 367 19.58 19.23 20.82
C SER A 367 18.73 18.08 20.29
N LYS A 368 17.75 17.65 21.08
CA LYS A 368 16.84 16.57 20.70
C LYS A 368 15.64 17.13 19.93
N LEU A 369 15.51 16.73 18.66
CA LEU A 369 14.35 17.04 17.83
C LEU A 369 13.26 15.98 17.99
N ILE A 370 12.03 16.43 18.25
CA ILE A 370 10.88 15.58 18.55
C ILE A 370 9.72 15.98 17.65
N MET A 371 9.00 15.00 17.08
CA MET A 371 7.88 15.20 16.13
C MET A 371 8.25 15.97 14.84
N GLY A 372 9.53 15.99 14.47
CA GLY A 372 10.06 16.58 13.24
C GLY A 372 11.58 16.40 13.13
N GLY A 373 12.16 16.84 12.04
CA GLY A 373 13.60 16.88 11.80
C GLY A 373 14.13 18.31 11.58
N ALA A 374 15.44 18.45 11.35
CA ALA A 374 16.08 19.75 11.10
C ALA A 374 15.46 20.50 9.91
N THR A 375 14.96 19.77 8.91
CA THR A 375 14.26 20.32 7.74
C THR A 375 12.90 20.94 8.06
N ASP A 376 12.33 20.65 9.24
CA ASP A 376 11.05 21.21 9.70
C ASP A 376 11.24 22.50 10.51
N LEU A 377 12.48 22.91 10.82
CA LEU A 377 12.82 24.14 11.52
C LEU A 377 12.92 25.34 10.55
N VAL A 378 11.78 25.68 9.95
CA VAL A 378 11.66 26.71 8.92
C VAL A 378 10.82 27.90 9.39
N VAL A 379 10.86 29.01 8.65
CA VAL A 379 9.94 30.14 8.88
C VAL A 379 8.49 29.65 8.82
N GLY A 380 7.70 30.00 9.84
CA GLY A 380 6.33 29.54 10.04
C GLY A 380 6.21 28.26 10.89
N ALA A 381 7.32 27.66 11.32
CA ALA A 381 7.26 26.53 12.23
C ALA A 381 6.81 26.95 13.63
N LEU A 382 5.99 26.11 14.26
CA LEU A 382 5.55 26.26 15.65
C LEU A 382 6.26 25.24 16.51
N LEU A 383 6.92 25.68 17.57
CA LEU A 383 7.81 24.84 18.35
C LEU A 383 7.50 24.99 19.85
N ARG A 384 7.57 23.89 20.59
CA ARG A 384 7.77 23.93 22.04
C ARG A 384 9.24 23.65 22.32
N VAL A 385 9.87 24.52 23.11
CA VAL A 385 11.31 24.50 23.38
C VAL A 385 11.52 24.37 24.86
N VAL A 386 12.24 23.31 25.25
CA VAL A 386 12.77 23.15 26.60
C VAL A 386 14.28 23.36 26.54
N GLY A 387 14.80 24.30 27.33
CA GLY A 387 16.21 24.69 27.24
C GLY A 387 16.65 25.66 28.32
N LYS A 388 17.90 26.09 28.27
CA LYS A 388 18.46 27.06 29.23
C LYS A 388 18.34 28.47 28.69
N TYR A 389 17.82 29.39 29.51
CA TYR A 389 17.78 30.80 29.17
C TYR A 389 19.19 31.41 29.21
N GLY A 390 19.68 31.93 28.09
CA GLY A 390 21.01 32.54 27.95
C GLY A 390 21.07 34.02 28.33
N GLY A 391 19.92 34.64 28.63
CA GLY A 391 19.79 36.11 28.75
C GLY A 391 19.49 36.77 27.40
N ASN A 392 19.07 38.04 27.42
CA ASN A 392 18.73 38.81 26.21
C ASN A 392 17.72 38.11 25.27
N TYR A 393 16.73 37.41 25.81
CA TYR A 393 15.73 36.65 25.04
C TYR A 393 16.31 35.52 24.17
N LEU A 394 17.53 35.05 24.46
CA LEU A 394 18.15 33.88 23.84
C LEU A 394 17.91 32.63 24.70
N VAL A 395 17.55 31.52 24.06
CA VAL A 395 17.36 30.22 24.70
C VAL A 395 18.18 29.16 23.98
N HIS A 396 19.03 28.45 24.74
CA HIS A 396 19.75 27.28 24.23
C HIS A 396 18.83 26.06 24.35
N GLY A 397 18.22 25.67 23.23
CA GLY A 397 17.24 24.60 23.16
C GLY A 397 17.86 23.23 23.33
N GLU A 398 17.55 22.55 24.43
CA GLU A 398 17.96 21.16 24.66
C GLU A 398 16.98 20.19 23.99
N GLN A 399 15.69 20.54 23.95
CA GLN A 399 14.64 19.79 23.28
C GLN A 399 13.75 20.72 22.46
N LEU A 400 13.57 20.39 21.19
CA LEU A 400 12.71 21.14 20.28
C LEU A 400 11.63 20.20 19.76
N VAL A 401 10.39 20.49 20.10
CA VAL A 401 9.20 19.72 19.70
C VAL A 401 8.48 20.47 18.58
N VAL A 402 8.36 19.86 17.41
CA VAL A 402 7.70 20.47 16.25
C VAL A 402 6.19 20.29 16.32
N LEU A 403 5.45 21.40 16.39
CA LEU A 403 4.00 21.47 16.59
C LEU A 403 3.23 21.98 15.36
N THR A 404 3.91 22.37 14.28
CA THR A 404 3.31 23.01 13.09
C THR A 404 2.14 22.25 12.47
N ARG A 405 2.09 20.92 12.62
CA ARG A 405 1.01 20.06 12.06
C ARG A 405 -0.16 19.82 13.02
N VAL A 406 -0.02 20.21 14.29
CA VAL A 406 -0.94 19.84 15.38
C VAL A 406 -1.45 21.04 16.17
N ALA A 407 -0.89 22.24 15.94
CA ALA A 407 -1.29 23.47 16.61
C ALA A 407 -1.46 24.63 15.61
N LYS A 408 -2.21 25.65 16.01
CA LYS A 408 -2.45 26.88 15.25
C LYS A 408 -2.12 28.11 16.10
N VAL A 409 -1.62 29.17 15.46
CA VAL A 409 -1.48 30.49 16.10
C VAL A 409 -2.76 31.26 15.86
N LEU A 410 -3.29 31.86 16.92
CA LEU A 410 -4.36 32.85 16.85
C LEU A 410 -3.72 34.22 16.65
N GLU A 411 -4.18 34.96 15.64
CA GLU A 411 -3.68 36.33 15.34
C GLU A 411 -4.03 37.34 16.44
#